data_AF-A0A7S2Z2P0-F1
#
_entry.id   AF-A0A7S2Z2P0-F1
#
_cell.length_a   1.000
_cell.length_b   1.000
_cell.length_c   1.000
_cell.angle_alpha   90.00
_cell.angle_beta   90.00
_cell.angle_gamma   90.00
#
_symmetry.space_group_name_H-M   'P 1'
#
loop_
_entity.id
_entity.type
_entity.pdbx_description
1 polymer ?
#
loop_
_entity_poly.entity_id
_entity_poly.type
_entity_poly.pdbx_seq_one_letter_code
_entity_poly.pdbx_strand_id
1 'polypeptide(L)'
;EDAPCKGLVLRSSGGASPGGNEWLSGSPATMATMTEVRNGLCRFSGKDKRSVASFSTFGELGTANGLATYTLATAMREVYVHPTGHLSLLGFSTRAPFFKGLLEKWHVEPYVIKRNAYKNALNPFTESKYTWAHREATDHLLNTIFKSCLSDISNARGIEPRVLKV
;
A
#
# COMPACT_ATOMS: atom_id res chain seq x y z
N GLU A 1 -14.61 -1.18 24.35
CA GLU A 1 -14.62 0.01 25.22
C GLU A 1 -13.90 -0.32 26.53
N ASP A 2 -12.62 -0.68 26.43
CA ASP A 2 -11.83 -1.05 27.60
C ASP A 2 -11.28 0.21 28.28
N ALA A 3 -11.84 0.51 29.45
CA ALA A 3 -11.41 1.56 30.36
C ALA A 3 -9.93 1.49 30.84
N PRO A 4 -9.19 0.35 30.85
CA PRO A 4 -7.81 0.35 31.36
C PRO A 4 -6.73 0.90 30.41
N CYS A 5 -6.96 0.93 29.09
CA CYS A 5 -5.91 1.32 28.14
C CYS A 5 -5.78 2.85 28.03
N LYS A 6 -4.78 3.41 28.74
CA LYS A 6 -4.42 4.85 28.76
C LYS A 6 -3.64 5.32 27.52
N GLY A 7 -3.14 4.40 26.71
CA GLY A 7 -2.42 4.71 25.48
C GLY A 7 -2.08 3.48 24.66
N LEU A 8 -1.54 3.72 23.47
CA LEU A 8 -1.15 2.70 22.50
C LEU A 8 0.20 3.06 21.88
N VAL A 9 1.06 2.06 21.75
CA VAL A 9 2.32 2.19 21.00
C VAL A 9 2.29 1.21 19.83
N LEU A 10 2.31 1.75 18.61
CA LEU A 10 2.50 0.99 17.39
C LEU A 10 4.00 0.85 17.13
N ARG A 11 4.54 -0.36 17.19
CA ARG A 11 5.94 -0.64 16.82
C ARG A 11 6.00 -1.47 15.56
N SER A 12 6.92 -1.11 14.68
CA SER A 12 7.41 -2.05 13.66
C SER A 12 8.40 -2.99 14.32
N SER A 13 8.11 -4.30 14.36
CA SER A 13 9.16 -5.30 14.61
C SER A 13 10.07 -5.31 13.39
N GLY A 14 11.24 -4.69 13.52
CA GLY A 14 12.29 -4.77 12.52
C GLY A 14 12.83 -6.20 12.49
N GLY A 15 12.55 -6.91 11.40
CA GLY A 15 13.13 -8.22 11.12
C GLY A 15 12.38 -8.96 10.03
N ALA A 16 13.12 -9.64 9.17
CA ALA A 16 12.67 -10.68 8.26
C ALA A 16 12.17 -11.93 9.02
N SER A 17 11.39 -11.72 10.08
CA SER A 17 10.63 -12.76 10.75
C SER A 17 9.40 -13.03 9.89
N PRO A 18 9.05 -14.29 9.61
CA PRO A 18 7.72 -14.63 9.12
C PRO A 18 6.68 -13.93 10.00
N GLY A 19 5.87 -13.06 9.41
CA GLY A 19 4.86 -12.26 10.15
C GLY A 19 5.31 -10.87 10.65
N GLY A 20 6.45 -10.35 10.19
CA GLY A 20 6.85 -8.95 10.37
C GLY A 20 5.95 -7.96 9.60
N ASN A 21 6.46 -6.80 9.19
CA ASN A 21 5.70 -5.87 8.33
C ASN A 21 5.42 -6.42 6.90
N GLU A 22 5.68 -7.70 6.64
CA GLU A 22 5.39 -8.38 5.38
C GLU A 22 3.90 -8.35 5.02
N TRP A 23 3.01 -8.36 6.03
CA TRP A 23 1.58 -8.17 5.79
C TRP A 23 1.25 -6.77 5.22
N LEU A 24 2.15 -5.79 5.36
CA LEU A 24 2.05 -4.42 4.80
C LEU A 24 2.64 -4.30 3.38
N SER A 25 3.45 -5.25 2.90
CA SER A 25 4.34 -5.01 1.76
C SER A 25 3.90 -5.60 0.41
N GLY A 26 2.80 -6.36 0.30
CA GLY A 26 2.61 -7.21 -0.89
C GLY A 26 1.33 -7.11 -1.73
N SER A 27 0.17 -6.69 -1.19
CA SER A 27 -1.12 -6.89 -1.89
C SER A 27 -2.03 -5.65 -1.85
N PRO A 28 -2.84 -5.35 -2.89
CA PRO A 28 -3.91 -4.35 -2.78
C PRO A 28 -4.93 -4.69 -1.67
N ALA A 29 -5.12 -5.99 -1.38
CA ALA A 29 -5.90 -6.45 -0.23
C ALA A 29 -5.28 -5.99 1.10
N THR A 30 -3.96 -5.84 1.15
CA THR A 30 -3.25 -5.22 2.28
C THR A 30 -3.68 -3.78 2.49
N MET A 31 -3.88 -2.97 1.44
CA MET A 31 -4.28 -1.56 1.62
C MET A 31 -5.67 -1.43 2.24
N ALA A 32 -6.59 -2.34 1.91
CA ALA A 32 -7.92 -2.38 2.53
C ALA A 32 -7.80 -2.71 4.03
N THR A 33 -7.07 -3.77 4.38
CA THR A 33 -6.79 -4.13 5.79
C THR A 33 -6.09 -3.01 6.53
N MET A 34 -5.10 -2.36 5.91
CA MET A 34 -4.41 -1.22 6.49
C MET A 34 -5.34 -0.06 6.76
N THR A 35 -6.26 0.25 5.84
CA THR A 35 -7.24 1.32 6.01
C THR A 35 -8.20 0.99 7.15
N GLU A 36 -8.64 -0.27 7.24
CA GLU A 36 -9.50 -0.72 8.34
C GLU A 36 -8.80 -0.63 9.69
N VAL A 37 -7.57 -1.12 9.79
CA VAL A 37 -6.73 -0.99 10.99
C VAL A 37 -6.53 0.48 11.31
N ARG A 38 -6.14 1.31 10.33
CA ARG A 38 -5.96 2.76 10.49
C ARG A 38 -7.22 3.42 11.05
N ASN A 39 -8.39 3.10 10.52
CA ASN A 39 -9.65 3.63 11.01
C ASN A 39 -9.92 3.20 12.45
N GLY A 40 -9.60 1.96 12.82
CA GLY A 40 -9.62 1.49 14.21
C GLY A 40 -8.67 2.27 15.12
N LEU A 41 -7.45 2.54 14.64
CA LEU A 41 -6.44 3.31 15.37
C LEU A 41 -6.87 4.77 15.55
N CYS A 42 -7.45 5.41 14.54
CA CYS A 42 -8.01 6.75 14.64
C CYS A 42 -9.16 6.81 15.66
N ARG A 43 -10.06 5.81 15.65
CA ARG A 43 -11.13 5.70 16.66
C ARG A 43 -10.56 5.51 18.07
N PHE A 44 -9.52 4.70 18.21
CA PHE A 44 -8.87 4.47 19.51
C PHE A 44 -8.13 5.71 20.02
N SER A 45 -7.37 6.38 19.15
CA SER A 45 -6.46 7.45 19.55
C SER A 45 -7.18 8.61 20.22
N GLY A 46 -8.43 8.93 19.83
CA GLY A 46 -9.25 9.98 20.44
C GLY A 46 -8.50 11.32 20.65
N LYS A 47 -9.08 12.25 21.41
CA LYS A 47 -8.35 13.46 21.82
C LYS A 47 -7.42 13.23 23.01
N ASP A 48 -7.76 12.29 23.89
CA ASP A 48 -7.15 12.18 25.23
C ASP A 48 -6.27 10.95 25.44
N LYS A 49 -6.18 10.01 24.48
CA LYS A 49 -5.30 8.84 24.61
C LYS A 49 -3.94 9.11 23.98
N ARG A 50 -2.87 8.81 24.72
CA ARG A 50 -1.51 8.89 24.18
C ARG A 50 -1.33 7.80 23.11
N SER A 51 -0.95 8.18 21.91
CA SER A 51 -0.76 7.25 20.80
C SER A 51 0.54 7.58 20.06
N VAL A 52 1.43 6.60 20.00
CA VAL A 52 2.78 6.78 19.47
C VAL A 52 3.11 5.67 18.48
N ALA A 53 3.60 6.04 17.31
CA ALA A 53 4.20 5.13 16.35
C ALA A 53 5.73 5.21 16.45
N SER A 54 6.40 4.07 16.57
CA SER A 54 7.86 3.96 16.60
C SER A 54 8.33 3.00 15.53
N PHE A 55 9.06 3.51 14.55
CA PHE A 55 9.55 2.78 13.39
C PHE A 55 11.07 2.93 13.26
N SER A 56 11.77 1.87 12.80
CA SER A 56 13.18 2.00 12.44
C SER A 56 13.35 2.70 11.09
N THR A 57 12.43 2.45 10.15
CA THR A 57 12.46 2.96 8.77
C THR A 57 11.08 2.79 8.12
N PHE A 58 10.78 3.60 7.11
CA PHE A 58 9.60 3.51 6.26
C PHE A 58 10.02 3.22 4.81
N GLY A 59 10.03 1.94 4.43
CA GLY A 59 10.40 1.53 3.07
C GLY A 59 11.92 1.44 2.87
N GLU A 60 12.56 0.50 3.56
CA GLU A 60 14.00 0.25 3.46
C GLU A 60 14.40 -0.19 2.05
N LEU A 61 15.33 0.55 1.43
CA LEU A 61 15.89 0.27 0.09
C LEU A 61 14.81 0.08 -1.00
N GLY A 62 13.63 0.67 -0.84
CA GLY A 62 12.52 0.51 -1.79
C GLY A 62 11.90 -0.89 -1.85
N THR A 63 12.22 -1.77 -0.89
CA THR A 63 11.71 -3.16 -0.84
C THR A 63 10.34 -3.27 -0.18
N ALA A 64 9.90 -2.23 0.55
CA ALA A 64 8.60 -2.17 1.21
C ALA A 64 7.85 -0.88 0.87
N ASN A 65 6.52 -0.95 0.90
CA ASN A 65 5.62 0.18 0.63
C ASN A 65 5.66 1.23 1.75
N GLY A 66 6.73 2.04 1.78
CA GLY A 66 6.96 3.06 2.81
C GLY A 66 5.81 4.06 2.94
N LEU A 67 5.20 4.48 1.82
CA LEU A 67 4.03 5.35 1.80
C LEU A 67 2.85 4.74 2.56
N ALA A 68 2.57 3.46 2.36
CA ALA A 68 1.47 2.79 3.01
C ALA A 68 1.72 2.71 4.52
N THR A 69 2.89 2.23 4.93
CA THR A 69 3.26 2.12 6.35
C THR A 69 3.28 3.48 7.05
N TYR A 70 3.76 4.51 6.36
CA TYR A 70 3.71 5.87 6.87
C TYR A 70 2.27 6.38 7.01
N THR A 71 1.41 6.13 6.02
CA THR A 71 -0.03 6.48 6.09
C THR A 71 -0.70 5.86 7.31
N LEU A 72 -0.39 4.60 7.63
CA LEU A 72 -0.86 3.93 8.85
C LEU A 72 -0.31 4.62 10.12
N ALA A 73 0.99 4.92 10.14
CA ALA A 73 1.64 5.58 11.28
C ALA A 73 1.03 6.97 11.56
N THR A 74 0.57 7.70 10.55
CA THR A 74 -0.09 9.00 10.74
C THR A 74 -1.43 8.92 11.47
N ALA A 75 -2.00 7.74 11.71
CA ALA A 75 -3.13 7.60 12.63
C ALA A 75 -2.75 7.80 14.10
N MET A 76 -1.46 7.68 14.43
CA MET A 76 -0.92 8.01 15.75
C MET A 76 -0.64 9.50 15.86
N ARG A 77 -0.73 10.05 17.08
CA ARG A 77 -0.43 11.47 17.34
C ARG A 77 1.04 11.79 17.08
N GLU A 78 1.92 10.92 17.57
CA GLU A 78 3.37 11.08 17.41
C GLU A 78 3.93 9.93 16.58
N VAL A 79 4.85 10.25 15.67
CA VAL A 79 5.57 9.26 14.87
C VAL A 79 7.05 9.52 15.05
N TYR A 80 7.76 8.55 15.63
CA TYR A 80 9.20 8.54 15.77
C TYR A 80 9.81 7.57 14.76
N VAL A 81 10.87 8.03 14.13
CA VAL A 81 11.72 7.23 13.24
C VAL A 81 13.16 7.30 13.73
N HIS A 82 13.92 6.23 13.55
CA HIS A 82 15.36 6.27 13.82
C HIS A 82 16.04 7.35 12.94
N PRO A 83 17.03 8.12 13.44
CA PRO A 83 17.66 9.18 12.65
C PRO A 83 18.31 8.72 11.34
N THR A 84 18.77 7.46 11.29
CA THR A 84 19.33 6.83 10.08
C THR A 84 18.29 6.06 9.27
N GLY A 85 17.01 6.11 9.67
CA GLY A 85 15.91 5.48 8.96
C GLY A 85 15.60 6.21 7.66
N HIS A 86 15.07 5.48 6.68
CA HIS A 86 14.62 6.06 5.42
C HIS A 86 13.12 6.37 5.48
N LEU A 87 12.70 7.42 4.78
CA LEU A 87 11.30 7.72 4.53
C LEU A 87 11.03 7.68 3.03
N SER A 88 10.50 6.55 2.55
CA SER A 88 10.18 6.34 1.13
C SER A 88 8.70 6.60 0.86
N LEU A 89 8.41 7.71 0.19
CA LEU A 89 7.05 8.12 -0.21
C LEU A 89 6.81 8.03 -1.74
N LEU A 90 7.54 7.15 -2.42
CA LEU A 90 7.62 7.08 -3.90
C LEU A 90 6.32 6.65 -4.62
N GLY A 91 5.25 6.33 -3.89
CA GLY A 91 3.97 5.91 -4.46
C GLY A 91 3.90 4.41 -4.73
N PHE A 92 3.00 4.02 -5.65
CA PHE A 92 2.73 2.63 -5.99
C PHE A 92 3.11 2.33 -7.44
N SER A 93 3.65 1.13 -7.66
CA SER A 93 3.88 0.61 -9.01
C SER A 93 3.44 -0.85 -9.07
N THR A 94 3.08 -1.31 -10.26
CA THR A 94 2.76 -2.71 -10.49
C THR A 94 3.36 -3.16 -11.82
N ARG A 95 3.68 -4.45 -11.90
CA ARG A 95 4.17 -5.09 -13.11
C ARG A 95 3.44 -6.41 -13.27
N ALA A 96 2.88 -6.63 -14.46
CA ALA A 96 2.33 -7.92 -14.83
C ALA A 96 3.26 -8.61 -15.83
N PRO A 97 3.65 -9.88 -15.61
CA PRO A 97 4.28 -10.68 -16.65
C PRO A 97 3.28 -11.00 -17.77
N PHE A 98 3.77 -11.11 -19.00
CA PHE A 98 2.99 -11.55 -20.16
C PHE A 98 3.65 -12.79 -20.77
N PHE A 99 2.90 -13.87 -20.88
CA PHE A 99 3.36 -15.21 -21.22
C PHE A 99 2.99 -15.65 -22.64
N LYS A 100 2.26 -14.82 -23.42
CA LYS A 100 1.86 -15.18 -24.79
C LYS A 100 3.02 -15.72 -25.63
N GLY A 101 4.15 -15.00 -25.67
CA GLY A 101 5.32 -15.42 -26.44
C GLY A 101 6.01 -16.69 -25.89
N LEU A 102 5.79 -17.04 -24.62
CA LEU A 102 6.23 -18.32 -24.06
C LEU A 102 5.29 -19.45 -24.52
N LEU A 103 3.98 -19.23 -24.46
CA LEU A 103 2.96 -20.21 -24.87
C LEU A 103 3.05 -20.53 -26.36
N GLU A 104 3.27 -19.51 -27.21
CA GLU A 104 3.47 -19.67 -28.66
C GLU A 104 4.68 -20.58 -28.96
N LYS A 105 5.79 -20.43 -28.23
CA LYS A 105 6.98 -21.29 -28.37
C LYS A 105 6.74 -22.74 -27.97
N TRP A 106 5.79 -22.98 -27.07
CA TRP A 106 5.43 -24.31 -26.56
C TRP A 106 4.24 -24.89 -27.31
N HIS A 107 3.77 -24.24 -28.38
CA HIS A 107 2.59 -24.63 -29.15
C HIS A 107 1.33 -24.79 -28.27
N VAL A 108 1.20 -23.96 -27.22
CA VAL A 108 0.03 -23.91 -26.35
C VAL A 108 -0.86 -22.74 -26.75
N GLU A 109 -2.12 -23.02 -27.09
CA GLU A 109 -3.11 -22.01 -27.43
C GLU A 109 -4.15 -21.86 -26.30
N PRO A 110 -4.16 -20.73 -25.56
CA PRO A 110 -5.13 -20.51 -24.50
C PRO A 110 -6.52 -20.17 -25.08
N TYR A 111 -7.50 -21.05 -24.88
CA TYR A 111 -8.90 -20.77 -25.21
C TYR A 111 -9.54 -19.88 -24.14
N VAL A 112 -9.73 -18.59 -24.46
CA VAL A 112 -10.23 -17.58 -23.54
C VAL A 112 -11.49 -16.91 -24.07
N ILE A 113 -12.56 -16.95 -23.28
CA ILE A 113 -13.79 -16.20 -23.55
C ILE A 113 -13.75 -14.89 -22.75
N LYS A 114 -13.57 -13.77 -23.44
CA LYS A 114 -13.56 -12.43 -22.86
C LYS A 114 -14.81 -11.67 -23.25
N ARG A 115 -15.61 -11.28 -22.25
CA ARG A 115 -16.88 -10.58 -22.47
C ARG A 115 -16.73 -9.07 -22.69
N ASN A 116 -15.69 -8.44 -22.14
CA ASN A 116 -15.48 -6.98 -22.17
C ASN A 116 -14.00 -6.60 -22.13
N ALA A 117 -13.65 -5.41 -22.61
CA ALA A 117 -12.28 -4.89 -22.67
C ALA A 117 -11.55 -4.89 -21.29
N TYR A 118 -12.28 -4.55 -20.23
CA TYR A 118 -11.78 -4.47 -18.85
C TYR A 118 -11.68 -5.81 -18.10
N LYS A 119 -12.18 -6.91 -18.64
CA LYS A 119 -11.94 -8.25 -18.08
C LYS A 119 -10.53 -8.69 -18.45
N ASN A 120 -9.55 -8.12 -17.76
CA ASN A 120 -8.13 -8.13 -18.12
C ASN A 120 -7.30 -9.20 -17.40
N ALA A 121 -7.90 -9.98 -16.49
CA ALA A 121 -7.24 -11.02 -15.71
C ALA A 121 -6.52 -12.09 -16.58
N LEU A 122 -7.01 -12.33 -17.80
CA LEU A 122 -6.45 -13.30 -18.73
C LEU A 122 -5.51 -12.69 -19.79
N ASN A 123 -5.38 -11.35 -19.81
CA ASN A 123 -4.48 -10.66 -20.73
C ASN A 123 -3.01 -11.14 -20.62
N PRO A 124 -2.46 -11.52 -19.44
CA PRO A 124 -1.13 -12.12 -19.36
C PRO A 124 -0.92 -13.34 -20.26
N PHE A 125 -1.98 -14.10 -20.57
CA PHE A 125 -1.89 -15.31 -21.39
C PHE A 125 -2.24 -15.06 -22.86
N THR A 126 -3.06 -14.05 -23.16
CA THR A 126 -3.55 -13.79 -24.52
C THR A 126 -2.82 -12.64 -25.24
N GLU A 127 -2.17 -11.75 -24.49
CA GLU A 127 -1.50 -10.55 -25.00
C GLU A 127 0.01 -10.59 -24.72
N SER A 128 0.78 -9.82 -25.48
CA SER A 128 2.23 -9.65 -25.25
C SER A 128 2.57 -8.47 -24.35
N LYS A 129 1.62 -7.56 -24.12
CA LYS A 129 1.78 -6.35 -23.31
C LYS A 129 0.42 -5.84 -22.80
N TYR A 130 0.45 -4.84 -21.93
CA TYR A 130 -0.76 -4.15 -21.49
C TYR A 130 -1.56 -3.63 -22.68
N THR A 131 -2.84 -3.99 -22.74
CA THR A 131 -3.82 -3.30 -23.57
C THR A 131 -4.15 -1.94 -22.97
N TRP A 132 -4.70 -1.02 -23.77
CA TRP A 132 -5.09 0.30 -23.28
C TRP A 132 -6.05 0.21 -22.07
N ALA A 133 -7.15 -0.56 -22.20
CA ALA A 133 -8.13 -0.73 -21.11
C ALA A 133 -7.57 -1.43 -19.87
N HIS A 134 -6.58 -2.34 -20.05
CA HIS A 134 -5.89 -2.94 -18.92
C HIS A 134 -5.07 -1.89 -18.18
N ARG A 135 -4.25 -1.13 -18.91
CA ARG A 135 -3.42 -0.07 -18.35
C ARG A 135 -4.25 0.99 -17.65
N GLU A 136 -5.31 1.47 -18.28
CA GLU A 136 -6.20 2.49 -17.71
C GLU A 136 -6.82 2.01 -16.40
N ALA A 137 -7.37 0.78 -16.35
CA ALA A 137 -7.95 0.24 -15.12
C ALA A 137 -6.91 0.13 -13.98
N THR A 138 -5.72 -0.35 -14.31
CA THR A 138 -4.62 -0.47 -13.35
C THR A 138 -4.15 0.91 -12.85
N ASP A 139 -3.92 1.85 -13.75
CA ASP A 139 -3.49 3.21 -13.42
C ASP A 139 -4.56 3.93 -12.59
N HIS A 140 -5.84 3.76 -12.92
CA HIS A 140 -6.94 4.35 -12.16
C HIS A 140 -7.00 3.79 -10.74
N LEU A 141 -6.83 2.48 -10.56
CA LEU A 141 -6.79 1.83 -9.25
C LEU A 141 -5.62 2.37 -8.41
N LEU A 142 -4.40 2.36 -8.95
CA LEU A 142 -3.21 2.85 -8.24
C LEU A 142 -3.33 4.32 -7.85
N ASN A 143 -3.81 5.16 -8.77
CA ASN A 143 -4.03 6.58 -8.50
C ASN A 143 -5.09 6.83 -7.42
N THR A 144 -6.14 6.02 -7.38
CA THR A 144 -7.19 6.14 -6.35
C THR A 144 -6.62 5.82 -4.97
N ILE A 145 -5.88 4.71 -4.85
CA ILE A 145 -5.21 4.33 -3.60
C ILE A 145 -4.21 5.40 -3.17
N PHE A 146 -3.37 5.88 -4.10
CA PHE A 146 -2.38 6.92 -3.83
C PHE A 146 -3.01 8.21 -3.32
N LYS A 147 -4.08 8.70 -3.98
CA LYS A 147 -4.82 9.89 -3.54
C LYS A 147 -5.43 9.71 -2.15
N SER A 148 -5.94 8.52 -1.84
CA SER A 148 -6.45 8.20 -0.49
C SER A 148 -5.35 8.35 0.56
N CYS A 149 -4.16 7.78 0.32
CA CYS A 149 -3.02 7.91 1.23
C CYS A 149 -2.60 9.38 1.43
N LEU A 150 -2.51 10.15 0.34
CA LEU A 150 -2.17 11.58 0.43
C LEU A 150 -3.19 12.37 1.23
N SER A 151 -4.49 12.10 1.04
CA SER A 151 -5.56 12.73 1.81
C SER A 151 -5.44 12.42 3.30
N ASP A 152 -5.19 11.15 3.64
CA ASP A 152 -5.03 10.71 5.03
C ASP A 152 -3.83 11.37 5.72
N ILE A 153 -2.69 11.44 5.03
CA ILE A 153 -1.48 12.10 5.54
C ILE A 153 -1.71 13.61 5.69
N SER A 154 -2.30 14.25 4.68
CA SER A 154 -2.65 15.67 4.70
C SER A 154 -3.50 16.01 5.91
N ASN A 155 -4.57 15.26 6.14
CA ASN A 155 -5.49 15.46 7.27
C ASN A 155 -4.80 15.24 8.62
N ALA A 156 -3.95 14.22 8.73
CA ALA A 156 -3.26 13.91 9.97
C ALA A 156 -2.13 14.91 10.33
N ARG A 157 -1.50 15.51 9.31
CA ARG A 157 -0.34 16.40 9.50
C ARG A 157 -0.65 17.89 9.34
N GLY A 158 -1.82 18.25 8.82
CA GLY A 158 -2.15 19.64 8.48
C GLY A 158 -1.25 20.20 7.36
N ILE A 159 -0.81 19.33 6.44
CA ILE A 159 0.05 19.69 5.31
C ILE A 159 -0.78 19.63 4.04
N GLU A 160 -0.77 20.70 3.25
CA GLU A 160 -1.44 20.74 1.95
C GLU A 160 -0.98 19.60 1.03
N PRO A 161 -1.90 18.83 0.40
CA PRO A 161 -1.54 17.70 -0.47
C PRO A 161 -0.60 18.08 -1.61
N ARG A 162 -0.60 19.35 -2.04
CA ARG A 162 0.29 19.87 -3.08
C ARG A 162 1.77 19.78 -2.68
N VAL A 163 2.08 19.93 -1.39
CA VAL A 163 3.45 19.85 -0.86
C VAL A 163 3.93 18.39 -0.77
N LEU A 164 3.00 17.43 -0.72
CA LEU A 164 3.28 16.00 -0.62
C LEU A 164 3.50 15.31 -1.98
N LYS A 165 3.21 16.00 -3.09
CA LYS A 165 3.49 15.49 -4.44
C LYS A 165 4.96 15.70 -4.76
N VAL A 166 5.72 14.61 -4.76
CA VAL A 166 7.10 14.54 -5.27
C VAL A 166 7.08 14.40 -6.78
#